data_AF-A0A2M7UM95-F1
#
_entry.id   AF-A0A2M7UM95-F1
#
_cell.length_a   1.000
_cell.length_b   1.000
_cell.length_c   1.000
_cell.angle_alpha   90.00
_cell.angle_beta   90.00
_cell.angle_gamma   90.00
#
_symmetry.space_group_name_H-M   'P 1'
#
loop_
_entity.id
_entity.type
_entity.pdbx_description
1 polymer ?
#
loop_
_entity_poly.entity_id
_entity_poly.type
_entity_poly.pdbx_seq_one_letter_code
_entity_poly.pdbx_strand_id
1 'polypeptide(L)'
;MNLYAQNILDHYKTPHYQKEVADATISHHEVNHSCGDALSIQLKVDGDRIKIYGFKGQGCAISMAAADMLGDLIAELSMDDILALTKEDLYEMLGIEISLRRSKCALLGLLAIQNAILEHQGGSKRSWNYYHI
;
A
#
# COMPACT_ATOMS: atom_id res chain seq x y z
N MET A 1 12.22 19.09 14.27
CA MET A 1 11.59 18.61 13.03
C MET A 1 11.44 17.10 13.18
N ASN A 2 10.22 16.57 13.16
CA ASN A 2 9.97 15.15 13.41
C ASN A 2 10.50 14.34 12.21
N LEU A 3 11.50 13.48 12.44
CA LEU A 3 12.18 12.69 11.40
C LEU A 3 11.19 11.87 10.57
N TYR A 4 10.16 11.30 11.21
CA TYR A 4 9.14 10.49 10.54
C TYR A 4 8.23 11.30 9.63
N ALA A 5 7.85 12.51 10.05
CA ALA A 5 7.10 13.41 9.19
C ALA A 5 7.91 13.85 7.96
N GLN A 6 9.23 13.99 8.11
CA GLN A 6 10.13 14.28 6.99
C GLN A 6 10.20 13.09 6.03
N ASN A 7 10.31 11.86 6.55
CA ASN A 7 10.34 10.65 5.75
C ASN A 7 9.09 10.53 4.85
N ILE A 8 7.90 10.76 5.41
CA ILE A 8 6.64 10.78 4.65
C ILE A 8 6.67 11.82 3.53
N LEU A 9 7.19 13.02 3.80
CA LEU A 9 7.28 14.08 2.78
C LEU A 9 8.27 13.72 1.68
N ASP A 10 9.37 13.03 2.01
CA ASP A 10 10.39 12.63 1.04
C ASP A 10 9.83 11.56 0.10
N HIS A 11 9.20 10.51 0.63
CA HIS A 11 8.50 9.49 -0.16
C HIS A 11 7.33 10.07 -0.97
N TYR A 12 6.64 11.10 -0.46
CA TYR A 12 5.59 11.78 -1.23
C TYR A 12 6.15 12.59 -2.41
N LYS A 13 7.26 13.31 -2.21
CA LYS A 13 7.84 14.19 -3.24
C LYS A 13 8.66 13.44 -4.27
N THR A 14 9.36 12.39 -3.83
CA THR A 14 10.28 11.59 -4.66
C THR A 14 10.00 10.10 -4.46
N PRO A 15 8.83 9.60 -4.89
CA PRO A 15 8.45 8.21 -4.70
C PRO A 15 9.36 7.26 -5.51
N HIS A 16 9.81 6.17 -4.89
CA HIS A 16 10.65 5.16 -5.51
C HIS A 16 9.87 4.17 -6.39
N TYR A 17 8.58 3.97 -6.10
CA TYR A 17 7.72 2.95 -6.65
C TYR A 17 6.54 3.50 -7.45
N GLN A 18 6.38 4.82 -7.58
CA GLN A 18 5.36 5.41 -8.44
C GLN A 18 5.76 5.33 -9.93
N LYS A 19 5.72 4.12 -10.49
CA LYS A 19 6.15 3.79 -11.85
C LYS A 19 5.34 2.61 -12.41
N GLU A 20 5.38 2.46 -13.73
CA GLU A 20 4.80 1.28 -14.38
C GLU A 20 5.69 0.05 -14.17
N VAL A 21 5.06 -1.12 -14.03
CA VAL A 21 5.72 -2.41 -14.00
C VAL A 21 5.53 -3.11 -15.34
N ALA A 22 6.62 -3.28 -16.09
CA ALA A 22 6.61 -4.03 -17.33
C ALA A 22 6.28 -5.51 -17.09
N ASP A 23 5.38 -6.05 -17.91
CA ASP A 23 4.85 -7.42 -17.80
C ASP A 23 4.29 -7.73 -16.39
N ALA A 24 3.56 -6.78 -15.81
CA ALA A 24 2.87 -7.00 -14.55
C ALA A 24 1.94 -8.21 -14.64
N THR A 25 2.07 -9.12 -13.68
CA THR A 25 1.26 -10.34 -13.57
C THR A 25 -0.10 -10.05 -12.92
N ILE A 26 -0.12 -9.09 -11.99
CA ILE A 26 -1.31 -8.70 -11.24
C ILE A 26 -1.44 -7.18 -11.35
N SER A 27 -2.67 -6.70 -11.50
CA SER A 27 -2.99 -5.29 -11.39
C SER A 27 -4.30 -5.12 -10.64
N HIS A 28 -4.37 -4.14 -9.74
CA HIS A 28 -5.55 -3.89 -8.92
C HIS A 28 -5.75 -2.39 -8.71
N HIS A 29 -7.01 -1.92 -8.72
CA HIS A 29 -7.36 -0.53 -8.49
C HIS A 29 -8.25 -0.40 -7.26
N GLU A 30 -7.90 0.52 -6.36
CA GLU A 30 -8.59 0.73 -5.09
C GLU A 30 -8.81 2.23 -4.84
N VAL A 31 -9.96 2.56 -4.24
CA VAL A 31 -10.39 3.95 -4.02
C VAL A 31 -10.88 4.17 -2.60
N ASN A 32 -10.25 5.13 -1.91
CA ASN A 32 -10.76 5.65 -0.65
C ASN A 32 -11.74 6.81 -0.89
N HIS A 33 -13.03 6.47 -1.00
CA HIS A 33 -14.11 7.43 -1.22
C HIS A 33 -14.27 8.48 -0.10
N SER A 34 -13.72 8.25 1.09
CA SER A 34 -13.81 9.22 2.19
C SER A 34 -12.96 10.47 1.97
N CYS A 35 -11.90 10.38 1.16
CA CYS A 35 -11.02 11.52 0.84
C CYS A 35 -10.77 11.70 -0.66
N GLY A 36 -11.20 10.77 -1.50
CA GLY A 36 -10.98 10.78 -2.95
C GLY A 36 -9.61 10.25 -3.39
N ASP A 37 -8.82 9.67 -2.48
CA ASP A 37 -7.55 9.05 -2.83
C ASP A 37 -7.78 7.77 -3.64
N ALA A 38 -6.99 7.57 -4.70
CA ALA A 38 -7.09 6.39 -5.57
C ALA A 38 -5.70 5.86 -5.91
N LEU A 39 -5.56 4.53 -5.93
CA LEU A 39 -4.32 3.81 -6.24
C LEU A 39 -4.59 2.69 -7.25
N SER A 40 -3.68 2.53 -8.19
CA SER A 40 -3.56 1.38 -9.07
C SER A 40 -2.21 0.71 -8.81
N ILE A 41 -2.24 -0.50 -8.25
CA ILE A 41 -1.07 -1.31 -7.96
C ILE A 41 -0.77 -2.24 -9.14
N GLN A 42 0.50 -2.44 -9.44
CA GLN A 42 1.00 -3.38 -10.42
C GLN A 42 2.08 -4.25 -9.78
N LEU A 43 1.93 -5.57 -9.86
CA LEU A 43 2.85 -6.55 -9.28
C LEU A 43 3.35 -7.49 -10.36
N LYS A 44 4.67 -7.73 -10.38
CA LYS A 44 5.27 -8.88 -11.04
C LYS A 44 5.62 -9.91 -9.97
N VAL A 45 5.09 -11.11 -10.11
CA VAL A 45 5.24 -12.18 -9.11
C VAL A 45 6.18 -13.27 -9.59
N ASP A 46 6.85 -13.92 -8.66
CA ASP A 46 7.75 -15.05 -8.89
C ASP A 46 7.50 -16.08 -7.78
N GLY A 47 6.68 -17.10 -8.10
CA GLY A 47 6.16 -18.03 -7.09
C GLY A 47 5.23 -17.34 -6.10
N ASP A 48 5.57 -17.41 -4.81
CA ASP A 48 4.83 -16.84 -3.68
C ASP A 48 5.33 -15.44 -3.27
N ARG A 49 6.20 -14.80 -4.08
CA ARG A 49 6.83 -13.51 -3.76
C ARG A 49 6.55 -12.45 -4.81
N ILE A 50 6.60 -11.19 -4.38
CA ILE A 50 6.53 -10.01 -5.27
C ILE A 50 7.95 -9.65 -5.70
N LYS A 51 8.24 -9.82 -6.99
CA LYS A 51 9.54 -9.51 -7.59
C LYS A 51 9.68 -8.05 -7.98
N ILE A 52 8.60 -7.45 -8.49
CA ILE A 52 8.57 -6.02 -8.83
C ILE A 52 7.23 -5.46 -8.37
N TYR A 53 7.32 -4.36 -7.63
CA TYR A 53 6.19 -3.54 -7.23
C TYR A 53 6.25 -2.18 -7.96
N GLY A 54 5.07 -1.69 -8.33
CA GLY A 54 4.89 -0.32 -8.74
C GLY A 54 3.45 0.11 -8.57
N PHE A 55 3.24 1.42 -8.47
CA PHE A 55 1.91 1.97 -8.37
C PHE A 55 1.76 3.25 -9.20
N LYS A 56 0.51 3.58 -9.47
CA LYS A 56 0.08 4.91 -9.88
C LYS A 56 -1.07 5.34 -8.98
N GLY A 57 -1.23 6.64 -8.82
CA GLY A 57 -2.38 7.14 -8.10
C GLY A 57 -2.33 8.62 -7.86
N GLN A 58 -3.39 9.10 -7.24
CA GLN A 58 -3.52 10.47 -6.80
C GLN A 58 -4.16 10.44 -5.42
N GLY A 59 -3.60 11.22 -4.52
CA GLY A 59 -4.15 11.35 -3.19
C GLY A 59 -3.29 12.24 -2.31
N CYS A 60 -3.68 12.28 -1.04
CA CYS A 60 -2.95 13.02 -0.03
C CYS A 60 -1.54 12.45 0.22
N ALA A 61 -0.67 13.26 0.83
CA ALA A 61 0.72 12.88 1.12
C ALA A 61 0.85 11.57 1.90
N ILE A 62 -0.03 11.32 2.88
CA ILE A 62 -0.02 10.08 3.67
C ILE A 62 -0.28 8.86 2.80
N SER A 63 -1.30 8.92 1.92
CA SER A 63 -1.68 7.78 1.07
C SER A 63 -0.59 7.44 0.07
N MET A 64 -0.05 8.46 -0.60
CA MET A 64 1.02 8.27 -1.59
C MET A 64 2.33 7.82 -0.94
N ALA A 65 2.72 8.41 0.20
CA ALA A 65 3.91 8.00 0.91
C ALA A 65 3.78 6.58 1.48
N ALA A 66 2.63 6.23 2.06
CA ALA A 66 2.39 4.88 2.56
C ALA A 66 2.48 3.83 1.44
N ALA A 67 1.89 4.11 0.28
CA ALA A 67 1.99 3.24 -0.90
C ALA A 67 3.43 3.09 -1.40
N ASP A 68 4.24 4.15 -1.31
CA ASP A 68 5.64 4.10 -1.70
C ASP A 68 6.49 3.29 -0.71
N MET A 69 6.37 3.59 0.59
CA MET A 69 7.10 2.90 1.67
C MET A 69 6.76 1.41 1.75
N LEU A 70 5.52 1.03 1.40
CA LEU A 70 5.12 -0.37 1.28
C LEU A 70 5.97 -1.15 0.29
N GLY A 71 6.49 -0.50 -0.75
CA GLY A 71 7.32 -1.16 -1.77
C GLY A 71 8.59 -1.79 -1.20
N ASP A 72 9.24 -1.12 -0.26
CA ASP A 72 10.41 -1.64 0.45
C ASP A 72 10.01 -2.79 1.40
N LEU A 73 8.90 -2.63 2.12
CA LEU A 73 8.42 -3.63 3.08
C LEU A 73 8.05 -4.96 2.40
N ILE A 74 7.29 -4.92 1.31
CA ILE A 74 6.76 -6.14 0.69
C ILE A 74 7.80 -6.89 -0.15
N ALA A 75 8.90 -6.26 -0.55
CA ALA A 75 9.95 -6.89 -1.35
C ALA A 75 10.62 -8.07 -0.61
N GLU A 76 10.63 -8.03 0.72
CA GLU A 76 11.25 -9.04 1.58
C GLU A 76 10.27 -10.12 2.07
N LEU A 77 8.98 -10.01 1.73
CA LEU A 77 7.91 -10.82 2.31
C LEU A 77 7.31 -11.81 1.29
N SER A 78 6.77 -12.91 1.80
CA SER A 78 5.87 -13.79 1.02
C SER A 78 4.48 -13.15 0.88
N MET A 79 3.69 -13.61 -0.09
CA MET A 79 2.29 -13.18 -0.23
C MET A 79 1.48 -13.42 1.05
N ASP A 80 1.70 -14.53 1.74
CA ASP A 80 0.99 -14.85 2.98
C ASP A 80 1.38 -13.90 4.12
N ASP A 81 2.65 -13.54 4.23
CA ASP A 81 3.13 -12.54 5.20
C ASP A 81 2.53 -11.16 4.90
N ILE A 82 2.47 -10.77 3.62
CA ILE A 82 1.84 -9.51 3.20
C ILE A 82 0.34 -9.51 3.56
N LEU A 83 -0.34 -10.65 3.39
CA LEU A 83 -1.73 -10.82 3.81
C LEU A 83 -1.90 -10.79 5.33
N ALA A 84 -0.86 -11.10 6.11
CA ALA A 84 -0.88 -11.02 7.57
C ALA A 84 -0.62 -9.61 8.12
N LEU A 85 -0.08 -8.69 7.32
CA LEU A 85 0.16 -7.30 7.73
C LEU A 85 -1.13 -6.62 8.24
N THR A 86 -0.98 -5.98 9.40
CA THR A 86 -2.04 -5.32 10.16
C THR A 86 -1.97 -3.80 10.00
N LYS A 87 -2.96 -3.08 10.55
CA LYS A 87 -2.90 -1.61 10.55
C LYS A 87 -1.81 -1.08 11.49
N GLU A 88 -1.54 -1.79 12.58
CA GLU A 88 -0.52 -1.45 13.55
C GLU A 88 0.87 -1.48 12.90
N ASP A 89 1.15 -2.50 12.08
CA ASP A 89 2.41 -2.61 11.33
C ASP A 89 2.63 -1.40 10.42
N LEU A 90 1.57 -0.94 9.74
CA LEU A 90 1.68 0.27 8.90
C LEU A 90 1.80 1.55 9.69
N TYR A 91 1.16 1.66 10.85
CA TYR A 91 1.33 2.85 11.68
C TYR A 91 2.74 2.93 12.27
N GLU A 92 3.31 1.80 12.66
CA GLU A 92 4.71 1.71 13.07
C GLU A 92 5.66 2.06 11.92
N MET A 93 5.44 1.49 10.72
CA MET A 93 6.21 1.82 9.52
C MET A 93 6.18 3.32 9.20
N LEU A 94 5.02 3.96 9.31
CA LEU A 94 4.88 5.40 9.06
C LEU A 94 5.52 6.25 10.17
N GLY A 95 5.63 5.72 11.39
CA GLY A 95 6.30 6.37 12.52
C GLY A 95 5.65 7.68 12.99
N ILE A 96 4.40 7.93 12.59
CA ILE A 96 3.61 9.09 13.00
C ILE A 96 2.30 8.65 13.63
N GLU A 97 1.74 9.49 14.51
CA GLU A 97 0.38 9.29 14.98
C GLU A 97 -0.62 9.50 13.84
N ILE A 98 -1.34 8.43 13.49
CA ILE A 98 -2.41 8.45 12.51
C ILE A 98 -3.76 8.62 13.21
N SER A 99 -4.41 9.76 12.99
CA SER A 99 -5.79 9.96 13.45
C SER A 99 -6.78 9.05 12.71
N LEU A 100 -7.92 8.74 13.34
CA LEU A 100 -8.99 7.91 12.76
C LEU A 100 -9.46 8.40 11.37
N ARG A 101 -9.49 9.72 11.15
CA ARG A 101 -9.88 10.30 9.86
C ARG A 101 -8.88 10.04 8.74
N ARG A 102 -7.63 9.70 9.09
CA ARG A 102 -6.52 9.47 8.16
C ARG A 102 -6.13 7.99 8.06
N SER A 103 -6.72 7.12 8.89
CA SER A 103 -6.50 5.66 8.86
C SER A 103 -6.72 5.06 7.47
N LYS A 104 -7.85 5.39 6.81
CA LYS A 104 -8.12 4.88 5.46
C LYS A 104 -7.13 5.41 4.40
N CYS A 105 -6.55 6.60 4.62
CA CYS A 105 -5.49 7.12 3.74
C CYS A 105 -4.20 6.30 3.93
N ALA A 106 -3.80 6.07 5.19
CA ALA A 106 -2.60 5.31 5.54
C ALA A 106 -2.67 3.85 5.05
N LEU A 107 -3.86 3.25 5.03
CA LEU A 107 -4.05 1.83 4.72
C LEU A 107 -4.47 1.56 3.27
N LEU A 108 -4.71 2.57 2.45
CA LEU A 108 -5.19 2.38 1.07
C LEU A 108 -4.22 1.52 0.25
N GLY A 109 -2.90 1.78 0.36
CA GLY A 109 -1.88 1.00 -0.32
C GLY A 109 -1.86 -0.46 0.12
N LEU A 110 -1.93 -0.73 1.43
CA LEU A 110 -1.95 -2.09 1.95
C LEU A 110 -3.19 -2.84 1.45
N LEU A 111 -4.38 -2.21 1.58
CA LEU A 111 -5.63 -2.80 1.14
C LEU A 111 -5.57 -3.16 -0.35
N ALA A 112 -5.05 -2.26 -1.18
CA ALA A 112 -4.91 -2.48 -2.62
C ALA A 112 -3.97 -3.66 -2.94
N ILE A 113 -2.83 -3.77 -2.25
CA ILE A 113 -1.88 -4.88 -2.43
C ILE A 113 -2.50 -6.20 -1.97
N GLN A 114 -3.12 -6.22 -0.79
CA GLN A 114 -3.75 -7.44 -0.26
C GLN A 114 -4.91 -7.90 -1.14
N ASN A 115 -5.73 -6.97 -1.65
CA ASN A 115 -6.78 -7.30 -2.61
C ASN A 115 -6.23 -7.79 -3.96
N ALA A 116 -5.12 -7.23 -4.44
CA ALA A 116 -4.44 -7.73 -5.64
C ALA A 116 -4.00 -9.21 -5.46
N ILE A 117 -3.39 -9.53 -4.31
CA ILE A 117 -2.95 -10.89 -3.98
C ILE A 117 -4.16 -11.83 -3.85
N LEU A 118 -5.21 -11.42 -3.12
CA LEU A 118 -6.41 -12.24 -2.93
C LEU A 118 -7.11 -12.54 -4.24
N GLU A 119 -7.27 -11.54 -5.11
CA GLU A 119 -7.85 -11.75 -6.45
C GLU A 119 -7.01 -12.71 -7.29
N HIS A 120 -5.67 -12.61 -7.22
CA HIS A 120 -4.77 -13.53 -7.91
C HIS A 120 -4.89 -14.97 -7.40
N GLN A 121 -5.11 -15.15 -6.10
CA GLN A 121 -5.31 -16.46 -5.47
C GLN A 121 -6.77 -16.97 -5.57
N GLY A 122 -7.68 -16.22 -6.21
CA GLY A 122 -9.10 -16.59 -6.33
C GLY A 122 -9.92 -16.40 -5.05
N GLY A 123 -9.41 -15.64 -4.09
CA GLY A 123 -10.06 -15.30 -2.83
C GLY A 123 -10.97 -14.08 -2.90
N SER A 124 -11.71 -13.83 -1.82
CA SER A 124 -12.60 -12.67 -1.67
C SER A 124 -11.84 -11.45 -1.17
N LYS A 125 -12.12 -10.28 -1.77
CA LYS A 125 -11.54 -9.01 -1.35
C LYS A 125 -11.86 -8.63 0.10
N ARG A 126 -10.90 -7.95 0.73
CA ARG A 126 -11.05 -7.27 2.01
C ARG A 126 -11.79 -5.95 1.84
N SER A 127 -12.44 -5.54 2.92
CA SER A 127 -13.04 -4.21 3.08
C SER A 127 -12.45 -3.55 4.31
N TRP A 128 -12.71 -2.26 4.51
CA TRP A 128 -12.24 -1.47 5.66
C TRP A 128 -12.54 -2.13 7.02
N ASN A 129 -13.65 -2.87 7.12
CA ASN A 129 -14.03 -3.61 8.33
C ASN A 129 -12.95 -4.61 8.79
N TYR A 130 -12.13 -5.13 7.87
CA TYR A 130 -11.02 -6.02 8.19
C TYR A 130 -10.02 -5.37 9.15
N TYR A 131 -9.79 -4.06 9.02
CA TYR A 131 -8.90 -3.30 9.92
C TYR A 131 -9.64 -2.67 11.10
N HIS A 132 -10.93 -2.97 11.27
CA HIS A 132 -11.79 -2.35 12.28
C HIS A 132 -11.85 -0.80 12.18
N ILE A 133 -12.03 -0.27 10.96
CA ILE A 133 -12.14 1.19 10.65
C ILE A 133 -13.23 1.53 9.63
#